data_AF-A0A959NR61-F1
#
_entry.id   AF-A0A959NR61-F1
#
_cell.length_a   1.000
_cell.length_b   1.000
_cell.length_c   1.000
_cell.angle_alpha   90.00
_cell.angle_beta   90.00
_cell.angle_gamma   90.00
#
_symmetry.space_group_name_H-M   'P 1'
#
loop_
_entity.id
_entity.type
_entity.pdbx_description
1 polymer ?
#
loop_
_entity_poly.entity_id
_entity_poly.type
_entity_poly.pdbx_seq_one_letter_code
_entity_poly.pdbx_strand_id
1 'polypeptide(L)'
;MVKSKLKYVILPIVFLLLSSLTYAQIRKLRTTGVAVKYKLSDYRWGDWSDFEETSILIVMDLDKDRITIYSDETQIYDVAQDEGRTTDSDGDDFWSFYCINSEGLACRVRLAKLNSQNGRYQLYIDFSDMKWVYNLYSLD
;
A
#
# COMPACT_ATOMS: atom_id res chain seq x y z
N MET A 1 -21.17 -26.54 -45.89
CA MET A 1 -21.80 -25.27 -45.43
C MET A 1 -21.29 -24.86 -44.03
N VAL A 2 -19.97 -24.81 -43.79
CA VAL A 2 -19.39 -24.56 -42.44
C VAL A 2 -18.41 -23.36 -42.41
N LYS A 3 -17.87 -22.93 -43.56
CA LYS A 3 -16.85 -21.87 -43.62
C LYS A 3 -17.36 -20.45 -43.31
N SER A 4 -18.66 -20.18 -43.39
CA SER A 4 -19.20 -18.82 -43.16
C SER A 4 -19.43 -18.48 -41.68
N LYS A 5 -19.68 -19.47 -40.80
CA LYS A 5 -19.95 -19.22 -39.37
C LYS A 5 -18.69 -19.03 -38.53
N LEU A 6 -17.53 -19.52 -39.00
CA LEU A 6 -16.26 -19.41 -38.28
C LEU A 6 -15.78 -17.96 -38.16
N LYS A 7 -16.03 -17.11 -39.18
CA LYS A 7 -15.68 -15.68 -39.16
C LYS A 7 -16.38 -14.88 -38.06
N TYR A 8 -17.62 -15.26 -37.69
CA TYR A 8 -18.40 -14.56 -36.66
C TYR A 8 -18.02 -14.96 -35.24
N VAL A 9 -17.28 -16.07 -35.07
CA VAL A 9 -16.78 -16.54 -33.76
C VAL A 9 -15.40 -15.97 -33.45
N ILE A 10 -14.59 -15.67 -34.48
CA ILE A 10 -13.25 -15.11 -34.28
C ILE A 10 -13.30 -13.70 -33.67
N LEU A 11 -14.26 -12.87 -34.08
CA LEU A 11 -14.38 -11.48 -33.61
C LEU A 11 -14.62 -11.36 -32.08
N PRO A 12 -15.58 -12.09 -31.46
CA PRO A 12 -15.74 -12.04 -30.00
C PRO A 12 -14.57 -12.67 -29.24
N ILE A 13 -13.89 -13.68 -29.81
CA ILE A 13 -12.68 -14.27 -29.20
C ILE A 13 -11.52 -13.27 -29.18
N VAL A 14 -11.33 -12.48 -30.24
CA VAL A 14 -10.33 -11.41 -30.28
C VAL A 14 -10.66 -10.31 -29.26
N PHE A 15 -11.94 -9.99 -29.04
CA PHE A 15 -12.36 -9.00 -28.05
C PHE A 15 -12.13 -9.48 -26.60
N LEU A 16 -12.30 -10.77 -26.34
CA LEU A 16 -11.99 -11.40 -25.04
C LEU A 16 -10.48 -11.48 -24.74
N LEU A 17 -9.64 -11.53 -25.78
CA LEU A 17 -8.18 -11.54 -25.62
C LEU A 17 -7.59 -10.14 -25.36
N LEU A 18 -8.34 -9.06 -25.61
CA LEU A 18 -7.91 -7.68 -25.38
C LEU A 18 -8.24 -7.15 -23.97
N SER A 19 -9.09 -7.84 -23.21
CA SER A 19 -9.57 -7.37 -21.91
C SER A 19 -8.62 -7.64 -20.73
N SER A 20 -7.43 -8.21 -20.95
CA SER A 20 -6.50 -8.61 -19.89
C SER A 20 -5.43 -7.57 -19.53
N LEU A 21 -5.48 -6.36 -20.08
CA LEU A 21 -4.58 -5.26 -19.68
C LEU A 21 -5.20 -4.48 -18.51
N THR A 22 -5.13 -5.03 -17.30
CA THR A 22 -5.41 -4.29 -16.07
C THR A 22 -4.13 -3.57 -15.63
N TYR A 23 -4.11 -2.25 -15.65
CA TYR A 23 -3.03 -1.44 -15.07
C TYR A 23 -3.28 -1.25 -13.58
N ALA A 24 -2.28 -1.44 -12.72
CA ALA A 24 -2.41 -1.05 -11.33
C ALA A 24 -2.46 0.48 -11.26
N GLN A 25 -3.44 1.01 -10.54
CA GLN A 25 -3.61 2.45 -10.47
C GLN A 25 -2.58 3.05 -9.52
N ILE A 26 -1.80 4.02 -9.99
CA ILE A 26 -0.95 4.87 -9.13
C ILE A 26 -1.87 5.60 -8.15
N ARG A 27 -1.66 5.41 -6.85
CA ARG A 27 -2.42 6.08 -5.79
C ARG A 27 -1.62 7.22 -5.22
N LYS A 28 -2.22 8.42 -5.17
CA LYS A 28 -1.63 9.59 -4.52
C LYS A 28 -2.39 9.89 -3.24
N LEU A 29 -1.66 9.95 -2.14
CA LEU A 29 -2.19 10.17 -0.81
C LEU A 29 -1.47 11.36 -0.19
N ARG A 30 -2.14 12.06 0.72
CA ARG A 30 -1.51 13.08 1.53
C ARG A 30 -1.72 12.80 3.00
N THR A 31 -0.68 13.03 3.79
CA THR A 31 -0.74 12.81 5.23
C THR A 31 -1.43 13.98 5.94
N THR A 32 -1.96 13.70 7.12
CA THR A 32 -2.44 14.72 8.08
C THR A 32 -1.74 14.66 9.42
N GLY A 33 -1.11 13.53 9.73
CA GLY A 33 -0.34 13.38 10.96
C GLY A 33 0.55 12.14 10.93
N VAL A 34 1.56 12.12 11.79
CA VAL A 34 2.51 11.01 11.96
C VAL A 34 2.64 10.67 13.44
N ALA A 35 2.74 9.38 13.76
CA ALA A 35 3.09 8.90 15.09
C ALA A 35 4.15 7.79 14.97
N VAL A 36 5.02 7.69 15.97
CA VAL A 36 6.16 6.76 15.97
C VAL A 36 6.15 5.89 17.23
N LYS A 37 6.76 4.71 17.15
CA LYS A 37 7.11 3.91 18.32
C LYS A 37 8.36 3.07 18.08
N TYR A 38 9.02 2.71 19.17
CA TYR A 38 10.28 1.97 19.17
C TYR A 38 10.17 0.71 20.03
N LYS A 39 11.01 -0.28 19.74
CA LYS A 39 11.28 -1.35 20.69
C LYS A 39 12.10 -0.82 21.85
N LEU A 40 11.71 -1.21 23.05
CA LEU A 40 12.45 -0.96 24.28
C LEU A 40 13.61 -1.96 24.40
N SER A 41 14.52 -1.70 25.35
CA SER A 41 15.70 -2.54 25.61
C SER A 41 15.39 -4.00 25.95
N ASP A 42 14.15 -4.28 26.38
CA ASP A 42 13.66 -5.62 26.71
C ASP A 42 12.92 -6.29 25.52
N TYR A 43 13.06 -5.76 24.31
CA TYR A 43 12.44 -6.22 23.07
C TYR A 43 10.92 -6.08 23.00
N ARG A 44 10.27 -5.47 24.00
CA ARG A 44 8.84 -5.13 23.94
C ARG A 44 8.65 -3.84 23.15
N TRP A 45 7.48 -3.68 22.55
CA TRP A 45 7.11 -2.41 21.93
C TRP A 45 6.76 -1.39 23.02
N GLY A 46 7.31 -0.19 22.91
CA GLY A 46 6.84 0.96 23.67
C GLY A 46 5.50 1.47 23.16
N ASP A 47 4.98 2.49 23.85
CA ASP A 47 3.77 3.19 23.44
C ASP A 47 3.99 4.01 22.18
N TRP A 48 2.90 4.28 21.46
CA TRP A 48 2.91 5.24 20.36
C TRP A 48 3.11 6.66 20.91
N SER A 49 3.87 7.47 20.19
CA SER A 49 3.86 8.92 20.40
C SER A 49 2.48 9.50 20.09
N ASP A 50 2.23 10.72 20.58
CA ASP A 50 1.13 11.51 20.05
C ASP A 50 1.33 11.76 18.55
N PHE A 51 0.21 12.01 17.85
CA PHE A 51 0.26 12.38 16.44
C PHE A 51 0.75 13.82 16.30
N GLU A 52 1.81 14.00 15.53
CA GLU A 52 2.27 15.32 15.09
C GLU A 52 1.66 15.65 13.73
N GLU A 53 1.16 16.87 13.55
CA GLU A 53 0.56 17.32 12.29
C GLU A 53 1.59 17.35 11.17
N THR A 54 1.25 16.79 10.01
CA THR A 54 2.15 16.76 8.86
C THR A 54 1.39 16.71 7.54
N SER A 55 2.00 17.21 6.46
CA SER A 55 1.43 17.26 5.12
C SER A 55 2.45 16.80 4.08
N ILE A 56 2.62 15.48 3.98
CA ILE A 56 3.58 14.79 3.12
C ILE A 56 2.83 14.12 1.97
N LEU A 57 3.41 14.18 0.77
CA LEU A 57 2.92 13.42 -0.38
C LEU A 57 3.41 11.97 -0.30
N ILE A 58 2.49 11.03 -0.48
CA ILE A 58 2.79 9.62 -0.62
C ILE A 58 2.30 9.15 -1.98
N VAL A 59 3.13 8.40 -2.69
CA VAL A 59 2.81 7.80 -3.98
C VAL A 59 3.04 6.30 -3.88
N MET A 60 1.98 5.52 -4.11
CA MET A 60 2.06 4.07 -4.27
C MET A 60 1.91 3.75 -5.75
N ASP A 61 3.01 3.35 -6.38
CA ASP A 61 3.10 2.94 -7.77
C ASP A 61 3.38 1.43 -7.81
N LEU A 62 2.32 0.64 -7.61
CA LEU A 62 2.41 -0.82 -7.54
C LEU A 62 2.71 -1.46 -8.91
N ASP A 63 2.51 -0.74 -10.03
CA ASP A 63 2.98 -1.18 -11.35
C ASP A 63 4.51 -1.20 -11.46
N LYS A 64 5.19 -0.36 -10.65
CA LYS A 64 6.64 -0.29 -10.55
C LYS A 64 7.18 -0.91 -9.27
N ASP A 65 6.36 -1.65 -8.54
CA ASP A 65 6.70 -2.24 -7.24
C ASP A 65 7.35 -1.20 -6.30
N ARG A 66 6.82 0.03 -6.25
CA ARG A 66 7.47 1.12 -5.51
C ARG A 66 6.49 1.99 -4.74
N ILE A 67 6.84 2.26 -3.50
CA ILE A 67 6.15 3.21 -2.62
C ILE A 67 7.15 4.31 -2.24
N THR A 68 6.74 5.57 -2.43
CA THR A 68 7.58 6.75 -2.16
C THR A 68 6.87 7.70 -1.19
N ILE A 69 7.58 8.12 -0.14
CA ILE A 69 7.11 9.10 0.84
C ILE A 69 8.03 10.32 0.74
N TYR A 70 7.48 11.44 0.30
CA TYR A 70 8.23 12.69 0.08
C TYR A 70 8.31 13.53 1.37
N SER A 71 8.79 12.93 2.45
CA SER A 71 9.18 13.66 3.67
C SER A 71 10.48 14.46 3.44
N ASP A 72 10.94 15.18 4.47
CA ASP A 72 12.20 15.93 4.45
C ASP A 72 13.37 15.09 3.92
N GLU A 73 13.46 13.84 4.38
CA GLU A 73 14.24 12.79 3.73
C GLU A 73 13.29 11.90 2.92
N THR A 74 13.54 11.74 1.61
CA THR A 74 12.67 10.93 0.76
C THR A 74 12.85 9.45 1.08
N GLN A 75 11.76 8.81 1.51
CA GLN A 75 11.76 7.38 1.82
C GLN A 75 11.29 6.61 0.59
N ILE A 76 12.10 5.64 0.16
CA ILE A 76 11.79 4.77 -0.99
C ILE A 76 11.71 3.34 -0.48
N TYR A 77 10.62 2.67 -0.85
CA TYR A 77 10.36 1.27 -0.53
C TYR A 77 10.11 0.51 -1.81
N ASP A 78 11.02 -0.41 -2.14
CA ASP A 78 10.84 -1.35 -3.23
C ASP A 78 10.08 -2.57 -2.72
N VAL A 79 8.93 -2.86 -3.32
CA VAL A 79 8.04 -3.96 -2.96
C VAL A 79 8.64 -5.25 -3.47
N ALA A 80 9.13 -6.07 -2.56
CA ALA A 80 9.68 -7.38 -2.87
C ALA A 80 8.57 -8.45 -2.94
N GLN A 81 7.48 -8.27 -2.19
CA GLN A 81 6.33 -9.16 -2.22
C GLN A 81 5.05 -8.44 -1.77
N ASP A 82 3.98 -8.58 -2.54
CA ASP A 82 2.61 -8.30 -2.08
C ASP A 82 2.14 -9.45 -1.19
N GLU A 83 1.94 -9.17 0.10
CA GLU A 83 1.48 -10.13 1.11
C GLU A 83 -0.07 -10.23 1.14
N GLY A 84 -0.77 -9.41 0.35
CA GLY A 84 -2.21 -9.43 0.15
C GLY A 84 -3.00 -8.66 1.20
N ARG A 85 -4.33 -8.87 1.16
CA ARG A 85 -5.29 -8.26 2.08
C ARG A 85 -5.64 -9.21 3.23
N THR A 86 -5.62 -8.68 4.44
CA THR A 86 -6.19 -9.32 5.63
C THR A 86 -7.23 -8.41 6.26
N THR A 87 -8.23 -8.99 6.91
CA THR A 87 -9.21 -8.26 7.72
C THR A 87 -9.10 -8.75 9.16
N ASP A 88 -9.02 -7.83 10.11
CA ASP A 88 -8.92 -8.19 11.53
C ASP A 88 -10.31 -8.47 12.16
N SER A 89 -10.32 -8.74 13.46
CA SER A 89 -11.56 -9.02 14.20
C SER A 89 -12.50 -7.83 14.31
N ASP A 90 -11.98 -6.61 14.20
CA ASP A 90 -12.74 -5.37 14.31
C ASP A 90 -13.29 -4.93 12.93
N GLY A 91 -12.97 -5.69 11.88
CA GLY A 91 -13.39 -5.44 10.51
C GLY A 91 -12.47 -4.48 9.76
N ASP A 92 -11.30 -4.16 10.30
CA ASP A 92 -10.33 -3.28 9.66
C ASP A 92 -9.52 -4.03 8.61
N ASP A 93 -9.34 -3.40 7.45
CA ASP A 93 -8.65 -4.00 6.32
C ASP A 93 -7.19 -3.54 6.26
N PHE A 94 -6.28 -4.49 6.04
CA PHE A 94 -4.85 -4.24 5.88
C PHE A 94 -4.36 -4.84 4.56
N TRP A 95 -3.74 -4.01 3.73
CA TRP A 95 -2.96 -4.45 2.57
C TRP A 95 -1.48 -4.35 2.94
N SER A 96 -0.78 -5.48 2.93
CA SER A 96 0.61 -5.58 3.41
C SER A 96 1.57 -5.84 2.27
N PHE A 97 2.68 -5.10 2.27
CA PHE A 97 3.75 -5.22 1.29
C PHE A 97 5.06 -5.45 2.05
N TYR A 98 5.74 -6.55 1.73
CA TYR A 98 7.11 -6.77 2.17
C TYR A 98 8.05 -5.98 1.26
N CYS A 99 8.83 -5.08 1.84
CA CYS A 99 9.64 -4.13 1.10
C CYS A 99 11.10 -4.11 1.57
N ILE A 100 11.96 -3.59 0.70
CA ILE A 100 13.34 -3.21 1.01
C ILE A 100 13.46 -1.70 0.85
N ASN A 101 14.00 -1.01 1.86
CA ASN A 101 14.20 0.44 1.80
C ASN A 101 15.46 0.80 0.96
N SER A 102 15.71 2.10 0.75
CA SER A 102 16.89 2.61 0.05
C SER A 102 18.24 2.22 0.66
N GLU A 103 18.27 1.80 1.92
CA GLU A 103 19.47 1.33 2.63
C GLU A 103 19.64 -0.19 2.59
N GLY A 104 18.73 -0.93 1.95
CA GLY A 104 18.75 -2.39 1.90
C GLY A 104 18.13 -3.07 3.13
N LEU A 105 17.49 -2.32 4.02
CA LEU A 105 16.81 -2.86 5.20
C LEU A 105 15.41 -3.34 4.85
N ALA A 106 15.06 -4.51 5.36
CA ALA A 106 13.73 -5.09 5.19
C ALA A 106 12.71 -4.44 6.12
N CYS A 107 11.53 -4.14 5.57
CA CYS A 107 10.40 -3.59 6.32
C CYS A 107 9.07 -4.08 5.74
N ARG A 108 7.96 -3.79 6.42
CA ARG A 108 6.62 -3.91 5.84
C ARG A 108 5.97 -2.55 5.72
N VAL A 109 5.41 -2.27 4.56
CA VAL A 109 4.50 -1.13 4.36
C VAL A 109 3.08 -1.66 4.38
N ARG A 110 2.23 -1.14 5.26
CA ARG A 110 0.85 -1.62 5.41
C ARG A 110 -0.14 -0.48 5.27
N LEU A 111 -0.97 -0.53 4.23
CA LEU A 111 -2.11 0.37 4.08
C LEU A 111 -3.27 -0.20 4.89
N ALA A 112 -3.75 0.55 5.87
CA ALA A 112 -4.89 0.20 6.70
C ALA A 112 -6.11 1.05 6.32
N LYS A 113 -7.27 0.41 6.22
CA LYS A 113 -8.57 1.07 6.21
C LYS A 113 -9.31 0.66 7.48
N LEU A 114 -9.35 1.60 8.42
CA LEU A 114 -9.96 1.40 9.73
C LEU A 114 -11.48 1.58 9.61
N ASN A 115 -12.18 0.53 9.16
CA ASN A 115 -13.64 0.51 9.05
C ASN A 115 -14.31 0.70 10.42
N SER A 116 -13.68 0.23 11.50
CA SER A 116 -14.05 0.48 12.90
C SER A 116 -14.03 1.98 13.27
N GLN A 117 -13.28 2.80 12.51
CA GLN A 117 -13.10 4.23 12.72
C GLN A 117 -13.53 5.03 11.49
N ASN A 118 -14.76 4.79 11.01
CA ASN A 118 -15.37 5.49 9.87
C ASN A 118 -14.58 5.38 8.56
N GLY A 119 -13.82 4.30 8.37
CA GLY A 119 -13.04 4.05 7.16
C GLY A 119 -11.80 4.94 7.02
N ARG A 120 -11.26 5.46 8.13
CA ARG A 120 -10.03 6.26 8.12
C ARG A 120 -8.87 5.46 7.54
N TYR A 121 -8.09 6.07 6.66
CA TYR A 121 -6.89 5.46 6.12
C TYR A 121 -5.65 5.77 6.96
N GLN A 122 -4.80 4.76 7.14
CA GLN A 122 -3.48 4.89 7.74
C GLN A 122 -2.44 4.13 6.94
N LEU A 123 -1.19 4.59 6.95
CA LEU A 123 -0.06 3.88 6.35
C LEU A 123 0.98 3.59 7.42
N TYR A 124 1.23 2.33 7.70
CA TYR A 124 2.25 1.88 8.63
C TYR A 124 3.54 1.52 7.90
N ILE A 125 4.66 1.91 8.47
CA ILE A 125 5.98 1.45 8.09
C ILE A 125 6.56 0.69 9.29
N ASP A 126 6.80 -0.60 9.08
CA ASP A 126 7.18 -1.55 10.13
C ASP A 126 8.59 -2.08 9.89
N PHE A 127 9.56 -1.57 10.65
CA PHE A 127 10.89 -2.17 10.79
C PHE A 127 10.93 -3.11 12.00
N SER A 128 12.04 -3.82 12.16
CA SER A 128 12.22 -4.79 13.24
C SER A 128 12.22 -4.17 14.64
N ASP A 129 12.61 -2.90 14.75
CA ASP A 129 12.90 -2.16 15.99
C ASP A 129 12.20 -0.79 16.06
N MET A 130 11.71 -0.28 14.93
CA MET A 130 10.96 0.98 14.84
C MET A 130 9.71 0.81 13.99
N LYS A 131 8.64 1.52 14.35
CA LYS A 131 7.43 1.64 13.52
C LYS A 131 6.94 3.07 13.50
N TRP A 132 6.38 3.48 12.38
CA TRP A 132 5.64 4.73 12.32
C TRP A 132 4.37 4.57 11.49
N VAL A 133 3.42 5.46 11.73
CA VAL A 133 2.12 5.46 11.09
C VAL A 133 1.76 6.87 10.64
N TYR A 134 1.26 6.97 9.42
CA TYR A 134 0.68 8.20 8.88
C TYR A 134 -0.84 8.12 8.85
N ASN A 135 -1.53 9.16 9.29
CA ASN A 135 -2.94 9.39 8.94
C ASN A 135 -3.01 9.93 7.52
N LEU A 136 -3.96 9.45 6.71
CA LEU A 136 -4.02 9.73 5.29
C LEU A 136 -5.40 10.22 4.82
N TYR A 137 -5.40 10.94 3.70
CA TYR A 137 -6.56 11.09 2.83
C TYR A 137 -6.18 10.92 1.36
N SER A 138 -7.15 10.48 0.55
CA SER A 138 -6.99 10.34 -0.90
C SER A 138 -6.91 11.70 -1.57
N LEU A 139 -6.01 11.84 -2.55
CA LEU A 139 -6.01 12.98 -3.48
C LEU A 139 -6.75 12.70 -4.79
N ASP A 140 -7.15 11.44 -5.00
CA ASP A 140 -7.99 10.97 -6.12
C ASP A 140 -9.48 11.06 -5.78
#